data_AF-A0ABD2VTX0-F1
#
_entry.id   AF-A0ABD2VTX0-F1
#
_cell.length_a   1.000
_cell.length_b   1.000
_cell.length_c   1.000
_cell.angle_alpha   90.00
_cell.angle_beta   90.00
_cell.angle_gamma   90.00
#
_symmetry.space_group_name_H-M   'P 1'
#
loop_
_entity.id
_entity.type
_entity.pdbx_description
1 polymer ?
#
loop_
_entity_poly.entity_id
_entity_poly.type
_entity_poly.pdbx_seq_one_letter_code
_entity_poly.pdbx_strand_id
1 'polypeptide(L)'
;MKPVAEARAYSVHEAFSCGLYLKCNFDDELSEFRCYRKVNDNDMNPSEWFAQNLQNIADKVLEFFDNPKPMCLTSVEKVQFEKADICHICQRGFTEKYNKVRDHSHFTGEYRGAAHSKCNINYRDVRFVPVIFHNLSGYDSHLFIREVATGFPGRVWVLLQTKERYIFFVKFMEDQRLSFHFIDSFNVMASSLDNLAKNLKQKPTLRKVFGQDYDDAQIDLLTKKGVFPYDFTALSRTAIFLPKITRMRRKCVTPLKSPI
;
A
#
# COMPACT_ATOMS: atom_id res chain seq x y z
N MET A 1 50.74 15.23 19.45
CA MET A 1 49.63 15.68 18.58
C MET A 1 49.91 15.19 17.17
N LYS A 2 49.10 14.26 16.66
CA LYS A 2 49.06 13.85 15.26
C LYS A 2 47.67 14.23 14.70
N PRO A 3 47.56 14.60 13.41
CA PRO A 3 46.31 15.12 12.85
C PRO A 3 45.24 14.03 12.79
N VAL A 4 44.01 14.37 13.18
CA VAL A 4 42.82 13.53 12.99
C VAL A 4 42.33 13.76 11.57
N ALA A 5 42.65 12.84 10.66
CA ALA A 5 42.08 12.78 9.32
C ALA A 5 40.94 11.75 9.31
N GLU A 6 39.72 12.24 9.03
CA GLU A 6 38.60 11.60 8.31
C GLU A 6 38.12 10.20 8.75
N ALA A 7 36.84 9.85 8.83
CA ALA A 7 35.57 10.45 8.47
C ALA A 7 34.53 9.84 9.44
N ARG A 8 33.43 10.55 9.73
CA ARG A 8 32.28 9.89 10.37
C ARG A 8 31.79 8.81 9.43
N ALA A 9 32.09 7.55 9.72
CA ALA A 9 31.55 6.41 8.99
C ALA A 9 30.02 6.41 9.16
N TYR A 10 29.31 6.98 8.18
CA TYR A 10 27.86 6.84 8.08
C TYR A 10 27.58 5.50 7.39
N SER A 11 26.89 4.59 8.08
CA SER A 11 26.35 3.40 7.43
C SER A 11 25.16 3.83 6.56
N VAL A 12 25.32 3.78 5.24
CA VAL A 12 24.19 3.92 4.32
C VAL A 12 23.37 2.64 4.42
N HIS A 13 22.12 2.75 4.90
CA HIS A 13 21.21 1.62 4.91
C HIS A 13 20.59 1.48 3.52
N GLU A 14 20.91 0.39 2.83
CA GLU A 14 20.29 0.06 1.54
C GLU A 14 19.23 -1.02 1.76
N ALA A 15 18.05 -0.81 1.16
CA ALA A 15 17.00 -1.83 1.20
C ALA A 15 17.47 -3.06 0.40
N PHE A 16 17.39 -4.24 1.03
CA PHE A 16 17.72 -5.51 0.36
C PHE A 16 16.49 -6.14 -0.34
N SER A 17 15.30 -5.88 0.20
CA SER A 17 14.03 -6.33 -0.37
C SER A 17 12.90 -5.40 0.02
N CYS A 18 11.85 -5.36 -0.79
CA CYS A 18 10.60 -4.67 -0.47
C CYS A 18 9.39 -5.50 -0.91
N GLY A 19 8.21 -5.14 -0.42
CA GLY A 19 6.96 -5.74 -0.84
C GLY A 19 5.83 -4.72 -0.77
N LEU A 20 4.84 -4.91 -1.63
CA LEU A 20 3.62 -4.12 -1.66
C LEU A 20 2.43 -5.04 -1.84
N TYR A 21 1.31 -4.66 -1.24
CA TYR A 21 0.01 -5.28 -1.47
C TYR A 21 -0.93 -4.25 -2.09
N LEU A 22 -1.33 -4.47 -3.33
CA LEU A 22 -2.34 -3.67 -4.00
C LEU A 22 -3.72 -4.23 -3.64
N LYS A 23 -4.57 -3.40 -3.02
CA LYS A 23 -5.95 -3.76 -2.72
C LYS A 23 -6.90 -3.00 -3.63
N CYS A 24 -7.64 -3.72 -4.46
CA CYS A 24 -8.78 -3.20 -5.19
C CYS A 24 -10.07 -3.49 -4.40
N ASN A 25 -10.92 -2.48 -4.24
CA ASN A 25 -12.15 -2.56 -3.44
C ASN A 25 -13.37 -3.01 -4.25
N PHE A 26 -13.37 -2.76 -5.55
CA PHE A 26 -14.49 -3.08 -6.44
C PHE A 26 -14.32 -4.42 -7.16
N ASP A 27 -13.09 -4.93 -7.23
CA ASP A 27 -12.78 -6.23 -7.80
C ASP A 27 -11.60 -6.86 -7.05
N ASP A 28 -11.89 -7.86 -6.23
CA ASP A 28 -10.86 -8.49 -5.39
C ASP A 28 -9.87 -9.32 -6.23
N GLU A 29 -10.20 -9.73 -7.45
CA GLU A 29 -9.28 -10.46 -8.35
C GLU A 29 -8.10 -9.58 -8.81
N LEU A 30 -8.32 -8.26 -8.88
CA LEU A 30 -7.27 -7.28 -9.17
C LEU A 30 -6.37 -6.99 -7.96
N SER A 31 -6.69 -7.55 -6.79
CA SER A 31 -5.86 -7.37 -5.59
C SER A 31 -4.72 -8.39 -5.57
N GLU A 32 -3.49 -7.91 -5.42
CA GLU A 32 -2.29 -8.73 -5.57
C GLU A 32 -1.18 -8.33 -4.60
N PHE A 33 -0.42 -9.33 -4.16
CA PHE A 33 0.82 -9.11 -3.43
C PHE A 33 2.01 -9.25 -4.37
N ARG A 34 2.95 -8.32 -4.29
CA ARG A 34 4.21 -8.36 -5.04
C ARG A 34 5.36 -8.10 -4.09
N CYS A 35 6.47 -8.79 -4.30
CA CYS A 35 7.70 -8.53 -3.58
C CYS A 35 8.91 -8.62 -4.50
N TYR A 36 9.97 -7.94 -4.10
CA TYR A 36 11.22 -7.90 -4.82
C TYR A 36 12.38 -7.99 -3.84
N ARG A 37 13.39 -8.77 -4.23
CA ARG A 37 14.64 -8.94 -3.50
C ARG A 37 15.77 -8.79 -4.49
N LYS A 38 16.74 -7.93 -4.16
CA LYS A 38 17.96 -7.79 -4.94
C LYS A 38 18.80 -9.06 -4.81
N VAL A 39 19.27 -9.63 -5.92
CA VAL A 39 20.08 -10.86 -5.91
C VAL A 39 21.53 -10.56 -6.25
N ASN A 40 21.77 -9.71 -7.26
CA ASN A 40 23.09 -9.30 -7.71
C ASN A 40 23.29 -7.79 -7.54
N ASP A 41 24.55 -7.35 -7.48
CA ASP A 41 24.91 -5.93 -7.33
C ASP A 41 24.37 -5.06 -8.48
N ASN A 42 24.29 -5.62 -9.69
CA ASN A 42 23.80 -4.95 -10.91
C ASN A 42 22.27 -4.99 -11.06
N ASP A 43 21.56 -5.72 -10.20
CA ASP A 43 20.10 -5.73 -10.25
C ASP A 43 19.55 -4.40 -9.74
N MET A 44 18.35 -4.07 -10.21
CA MET A 44 17.58 -2.89 -9.78
C MET A 44 17.47 -2.82 -8.25
N ASN A 45 17.55 -1.63 -7.68
CA ASN A 45 17.40 -1.48 -6.24
C ASN A 45 15.92 -1.65 -5.82
N PRO A 46 15.60 -2.17 -4.63
CA PRO A 46 14.21 -2.32 -4.20
C PRO A 46 13.40 -1.02 -4.21
N SER A 47 14.04 0.13 -3.98
CA SER A 47 13.39 1.44 -4.05
C SER A 47 13.00 1.85 -5.47
N GLU A 48 13.85 1.51 -6.45
CA GLU A 48 13.56 1.71 -7.88
C GLU A 48 12.42 0.78 -8.32
N TRP A 49 12.47 -0.50 -7.92
CA TRP A 49 11.39 -1.45 -8.19
C TRP A 49 10.05 -0.97 -7.63
N PHE A 50 10.07 -0.41 -6.42
CA PHE A 50 8.88 0.14 -5.78
C PHE A 50 8.33 1.33 -6.56
N ALA A 51 9.18 2.28 -6.96
CA ALA A 51 8.77 3.45 -7.75
C ALA A 51 8.19 3.03 -9.12
N GLN A 52 8.81 2.07 -9.81
CA GLN A 52 8.27 1.52 -11.06
C GLN A 52 6.91 0.85 -10.86
N ASN A 53 6.71 0.11 -9.76
CA ASN A 53 5.40 -0.48 -9.48
C ASN A 53 4.34 0.58 -9.22
N LEU A 54 4.66 1.70 -8.56
CA LEU A 54 3.72 2.80 -8.42
C LEU A 54 3.32 3.39 -9.78
N GLN A 55 4.29 3.61 -10.68
CA GLN A 55 3.98 4.08 -12.03
C GLN A 55 3.06 3.10 -12.78
N ASN A 56 3.38 1.80 -12.76
CA ASN A 56 2.53 0.77 -13.39
C ASN A 56 1.12 0.71 -12.77
N ILE A 57 0.99 0.92 -11.47
CA ILE A 57 -0.32 1.01 -10.80
C ILE A 57 -1.07 2.24 -11.29
N ALA A 58 -0.40 3.39 -11.42
CA ALA A 58 -1.02 4.61 -11.92
C ALA A 58 -1.57 4.44 -13.34
N ASP A 59 -0.78 3.85 -14.24
CA ASP A 59 -1.19 3.62 -15.63
C ASP A 59 -2.45 2.75 -15.69
N LYS A 60 -2.48 1.65 -14.92
CA LYS A 60 -3.68 0.79 -14.79
C LYS A 60 -4.89 1.53 -14.24
N VAL A 61 -4.69 2.36 -13.20
CA VAL A 61 -5.79 3.13 -12.59
C VAL A 61 -6.32 4.19 -13.56
N LEU A 62 -5.44 4.84 -14.33
CA LEU A 62 -5.81 5.82 -15.35
C LEU A 62 -6.62 5.16 -16.49
N GLU A 63 -6.26 3.94 -16.89
CA GLU A 63 -7.03 3.15 -17.86
C GLU A 63 -8.48 2.93 -17.41
N PHE A 64 -8.72 2.62 -16.13
CA PHE A 64 -10.08 2.53 -15.60
C PHE A 64 -10.82 3.87 -15.65
N PHE A 65 -10.14 5.00 -15.41
CA PHE A 65 -10.76 6.32 -15.51
C PHE A 65 -11.08 6.73 -16.94
N ASP A 66 -10.30 6.27 -17.92
CA ASP A 66 -10.51 6.54 -19.35
C ASP A 66 -11.59 5.66 -19.97
N ASN A 67 -11.88 4.51 -19.35
CA ASN A 67 -12.84 3.53 -19.83
C ASN A 67 -13.96 3.28 -18.79
N PRO A 68 -14.80 4.29 -18.49
CA PRO A 68 -15.90 4.12 -17.54
C PRO A 68 -16.89 3.07 -18.04
N LYS A 69 -17.20 2.08 -17.19
CA LYS A 69 -18.15 1.01 -17.53
C LYS A 69 -19.57 1.57 -17.66
N PRO A 70 -20.30 1.23 -18.74
CA PRO A 70 -21.67 1.68 -18.90
C PRO A 70 -22.58 1.03 -17.87
N MET A 71 -23.59 1.77 -17.42
CA MET A 71 -24.63 1.26 -16.53
C MET A 71 -25.58 0.33 -17.28
N CYS A 72 -25.87 -0.83 -16.69
CA CYS A 72 -26.92 -1.73 -17.17
C CYS A 72 -27.90 -2.04 -16.04
N LEU A 73 -29.07 -1.38 -16.04
CA LEU A 73 -30.08 -1.57 -15.01
C LEU A 73 -30.84 -2.88 -15.19
N THR A 74 -30.91 -3.66 -14.11
CA THR A 74 -31.85 -4.77 -13.96
C THR A 74 -33.29 -4.26 -13.85
N SER A 75 -34.27 -5.15 -14.07
CA SER A 75 -35.69 -4.81 -13.91
C SER A 75 -36.03 -4.33 -12.49
N VAL A 76 -35.37 -4.89 -11.47
CA VAL A 76 -35.55 -4.48 -10.07
C VAL A 76 -35.02 -3.06 -9.83
N GLU A 77 -33.83 -2.75 -10.34
CA GLU A 77 -33.23 -1.42 -10.16
C GLU A 77 -33.99 -0.33 -10.93
N LYS A 78 -34.58 -0.66 -12.08
CA LYS A 78 -35.50 0.27 -12.79
C LYS A 78 -36.68 0.65 -11.90
N VAL A 79 -37.32 -0.33 -11.28
CA VAL A 79 -38.43 -0.09 -10.34
C VAL A 79 -37.96 0.69 -9.11
N GLN A 80 -36.78 0.38 -8.57
CA GLN A 80 -36.19 1.13 -7.45
C GLN A 80 -35.95 2.60 -7.82
N PHE A 81 -35.42 2.88 -9.01
CA PHE A 81 -35.21 4.24 -9.51
C PHE A 81 -36.54 5.00 -9.67
N GLU A 82 -37.55 4.36 -10.26
CA GLU A 82 -38.87 4.95 -10.46
C GLU A 82 -39.53 5.33 -9.13
N LYS A 83 -39.48 4.42 -8.15
CA LYS A 83 -40.07 4.59 -6.80
C LYS A 83 -39.22 5.43 -5.85
N ALA A 84 -38.00 5.81 -6.22
CA ALA A 84 -37.15 6.61 -5.35
C ALA A 84 -37.66 8.05 -5.22
N ASP A 85 -38.00 8.43 -3.99
CA ASP A 85 -38.45 9.78 -3.63
C ASP A 85 -37.33 10.63 -3.00
N ILE A 86 -36.21 10.01 -2.62
CA ILE A 86 -35.05 10.64 -1.99
C ILE A 86 -33.77 10.40 -2.78
N CYS A 87 -32.89 11.41 -2.79
CA CYS A 87 -31.55 11.30 -3.36
C CYS A 87 -30.63 10.51 -2.42
N HIS A 88 -29.94 9.49 -2.92
CA HIS A 88 -29.04 8.65 -2.10
C HIS A 88 -27.76 9.39 -1.64
N ILE A 89 -27.33 10.43 -2.35
CA ILE A 89 -26.15 11.23 -2.00
C ILE A 89 -26.46 12.23 -0.89
N CYS A 90 -27.47 13.08 -1.07
CA CYS A 90 -27.75 14.18 -0.13
C CYS A 90 -28.90 13.91 0.83
N GLN A 91 -29.61 12.78 0.67
CA GLN A 91 -30.72 12.35 1.51
C GLN A 91 -31.91 13.33 1.53
N ARG A 92 -32.07 14.14 0.48
CA ARG A 92 -33.20 15.08 0.31
C ARG A 92 -34.14 14.62 -0.79
N GLY A 93 -35.41 15.03 -0.68
CA GLY A 93 -36.45 14.67 -1.64
C GLY A 93 -36.23 15.20 -3.06
N PHE A 94 -36.83 14.53 -4.04
CA PHE A 94 -36.92 15.05 -5.40
C PHE A 94 -38.04 16.09 -5.51
N THR A 95 -37.84 17.10 -6.34
CA THR A 95 -38.84 18.12 -6.67
C THR A 95 -38.84 18.31 -8.18
N GLU A 96 -39.91 18.81 -8.78
CA GLU A 96 -39.96 19.10 -10.23
C GLU A 96 -38.79 19.96 -10.74
N LYS A 97 -38.23 20.82 -9.88
CA LYS A 97 -37.08 21.67 -10.19
C LYS A 97 -35.74 20.92 -10.32
N TYR A 98 -35.61 19.73 -9.74
CA TYR A 98 -34.35 18.97 -9.74
C TYR A 98 -34.55 17.62 -10.43
N ASN A 99 -34.06 17.53 -11.67
CA ASN A 99 -34.13 16.30 -12.44
C ASN A 99 -33.49 15.13 -11.67
N LYS A 100 -34.30 14.09 -11.46
CA LYS A 100 -33.90 12.78 -10.92
C LYS A 100 -33.11 12.03 -11.99
N VAL A 101 -31.87 11.67 -11.67
CA VAL A 101 -30.95 10.94 -12.56
C VAL A 101 -30.44 9.66 -11.89
N ARG A 102 -29.90 8.75 -12.69
CA ARG A 102 -29.34 7.48 -12.21
C ARG A 102 -27.84 7.67 -11.97
N ASP A 103 -27.39 7.46 -10.73
CA ASP A 103 -25.98 7.39 -10.38
C ASP A 103 -25.47 5.95 -10.46
N HIS A 104 -24.22 5.78 -10.87
CA HIS A 104 -23.59 4.46 -10.97
C HIS A 104 -22.09 4.55 -10.72
N SER A 105 -21.50 3.39 -10.46
CA SER A 105 -20.06 3.25 -10.39
C SER A 105 -19.46 3.19 -11.80
N HIS A 106 -18.52 4.08 -12.11
CA HIS A 106 -17.77 4.00 -13.37
C HIS A 106 -16.81 2.81 -13.44
N PHE A 107 -16.47 2.19 -12.29
CA PHE A 107 -15.57 1.03 -12.25
C PHE A 107 -16.29 -0.30 -12.41
N THR A 108 -17.53 -0.42 -11.88
CA THR A 108 -18.31 -1.66 -11.90
C THR A 108 -19.52 -1.60 -12.85
N GLY A 109 -19.99 -0.41 -13.22
CA GLY A 109 -21.24 -0.23 -13.96
C GLY A 109 -22.50 -0.36 -13.07
N GLU A 110 -22.33 -0.72 -11.80
CA GLU A 110 -23.43 -0.99 -10.88
C GLU A 110 -24.16 0.30 -10.50
N TYR A 111 -25.48 0.21 -10.47
CA TYR A 111 -26.35 1.30 -10.06
C TYR A 111 -26.20 1.56 -8.56
N ARG A 112 -25.94 2.81 -8.21
CA ARG A 112 -25.76 3.24 -6.81
C ARG A 112 -27.07 3.77 -6.21
N GLY A 113 -27.90 4.41 -7.04
CA GLY A 113 -29.15 5.00 -6.58
C GLY A 113 -29.64 6.17 -7.41
N ALA A 114 -30.82 6.67 -7.05
CA ALA A 114 -31.38 7.85 -7.65
C ALA A 114 -30.71 9.09 -7.03
N ALA A 115 -30.28 10.01 -7.87
CA ALA A 115 -29.59 11.23 -7.46
C ALA A 115 -30.22 12.46 -8.09
N HIS A 116 -30.07 13.63 -7.45
CA HIS A 116 -30.27 14.89 -8.17
C HIS A 116 -29.17 15.01 -9.22
N SER A 117 -29.48 15.56 -10.40
CA SER A 117 -28.49 15.83 -11.45
C SER A 117 -27.24 16.56 -10.92
N LYS A 118 -27.43 17.58 -10.07
CA LYS A 118 -26.33 18.31 -9.43
C LYS A 118 -25.54 17.46 -8.44
N CYS A 119 -26.19 16.61 -7.66
CA CYS A 119 -25.50 15.70 -6.75
C CYS A 119 -24.63 14.71 -7.54
N ASN A 120 -25.19 14.11 -8.59
CA ASN A 120 -24.49 13.17 -9.45
C ASN A 120 -23.22 13.75 -10.08
N ILE A 121 -23.30 14.94 -10.69
CA ILE A 121 -22.15 15.59 -11.35
C ILE A 121 -21.01 15.92 -10.35
N ASN A 122 -21.37 16.19 -9.09
CA ASN A 122 -20.41 16.53 -8.03
C ASN A 122 -19.93 15.30 -7.25
N TYR A 123 -20.60 14.15 -7.37
CA TYR A 123 -20.20 12.90 -6.75
C TYR A 123 -19.14 12.21 -7.61
N ARG A 124 -17.91 12.73 -7.53
CA ARG A 124 -16.79 12.29 -8.36
C ARG A 124 -16.01 11.18 -7.68
N ASP A 125 -15.55 10.22 -8.48
CA ASP A 125 -14.61 9.21 -8.02
C ASP A 125 -13.29 9.87 -7.60
N VAL A 126 -12.73 9.36 -6.50
CA VAL A 126 -11.50 9.88 -5.91
C VAL A 126 -10.31 9.57 -6.82
N ARG A 127 -9.55 10.61 -7.19
CA ARG A 127 -8.39 10.52 -8.09
C ARG A 127 -7.06 10.49 -7.34
N PHE A 128 -7.03 9.73 -6.25
CA PHE A 128 -5.78 9.40 -5.56
C PHE A 128 -5.78 7.95 -5.07
N VAL A 129 -4.59 7.36 -5.00
CA VAL A 129 -4.35 6.04 -4.41
C VAL A 129 -3.62 6.22 -3.07
N PRO A 130 -4.20 5.82 -1.94
CA PRO A 130 -3.50 5.84 -0.67
C PRO A 130 -2.40 4.76 -0.62
N VAL A 131 -1.18 5.15 -0.28
CA VAL A 131 -0.04 4.26 -0.07
C VAL A 131 0.25 4.22 1.42
N ILE A 132 -0.05 3.10 2.06
CA ILE A 132 -0.03 2.99 3.52
C ILE A 132 1.27 2.31 3.95
N PHE A 133 2.02 3.02 4.80
CA PHE A 133 3.16 2.49 5.52
C PHE A 133 2.88 2.56 7.02
N HIS A 134 3.65 1.83 7.82
CA HIS A 134 3.56 1.90 9.27
C HIS A 134 4.89 2.39 9.84
N ASN A 135 4.88 3.56 10.47
CA ASN A 135 6.05 4.30 10.91
C ASN A 135 6.93 4.82 9.73
N LEU A 136 6.27 5.27 8.65
CA LEU A 136 6.92 5.86 7.48
C LEU A 136 7.79 7.06 7.86
N SER A 137 7.26 7.96 8.69
CA SER A 137 7.91 9.20 9.08
C SER A 137 9.18 8.99 9.92
N GLY A 138 9.39 7.78 10.44
CA GLY A 138 10.55 7.42 11.25
C GLY A 138 11.75 7.01 10.42
N TYR A 139 11.73 5.81 9.84
CA TYR A 139 12.93 5.17 9.26
C TYR A 139 12.81 4.93 7.75
N ASP A 140 11.68 4.39 7.30
CA ASP A 140 11.54 3.86 5.94
C ASP A 140 11.41 4.94 4.86
N SER A 141 10.94 6.14 5.22
CA SER A 141 10.76 7.24 4.28
C SER A 141 12.05 7.60 3.53
N HIS A 142 13.20 7.56 4.20
CA HIS A 142 14.49 7.87 3.58
C HIS A 142 14.90 6.89 2.48
N LEU A 143 14.38 5.67 2.49
CA LEU A 143 14.77 4.61 1.54
C LEU A 143 14.02 4.74 0.21
N PHE A 144 12.79 5.26 0.19
CA PHE A 144 11.92 5.21 -0.98
C PHE A 144 11.54 6.60 -1.51
N ILE A 145 11.52 7.64 -0.66
CA ILE A 145 11.00 8.95 -1.08
C ILE A 145 11.80 9.54 -2.24
N ARG A 146 13.13 9.37 -2.25
CA ARG A 146 13.97 9.88 -3.33
C ARG A 146 13.62 9.21 -4.65
N GLU A 147 13.58 7.89 -4.69
CA GLU A 147 13.26 7.11 -5.88
C GLU A 147 11.81 7.32 -6.33
N VAL A 148 10.85 7.49 -5.42
CA VAL A 148 9.47 7.87 -5.80
C VAL A 148 9.41 9.29 -6.36
N ALA A 149 10.23 10.21 -5.83
CA ALA A 149 10.27 11.58 -6.32
C ALA A 149 10.87 11.69 -7.73
N THR A 150 11.98 10.98 -7.98
CA THR A 150 12.78 11.13 -9.20
C THR A 150 12.63 9.99 -10.21
N GLY A 151 12.12 8.83 -9.79
CA GLY A 151 12.09 7.61 -10.60
C GLY A 151 11.03 7.60 -11.70
N PHE A 152 10.05 8.48 -11.64
CA PHE A 152 9.09 8.72 -12.72
C PHE A 152 8.60 10.18 -12.75
N PRO A 153 8.13 10.69 -13.91
CA PRO A 153 7.67 12.07 -14.06
C PRO A 153 6.53 12.45 -13.10
N GLY A 154 6.36 13.75 -12.90
CA GLY A 154 5.30 14.32 -12.08
C GLY A 154 5.80 14.94 -10.76
N ARG A 155 5.01 15.89 -10.26
CA ARG A 155 5.40 16.73 -9.12
C ARG A 155 5.26 15.99 -7.80
N VAL A 156 6.07 16.40 -6.84
CA VAL A 156 5.98 15.94 -5.45
C VAL A 156 5.56 17.09 -4.57
N TRP A 157 4.68 16.81 -3.61
CA TRP A 157 4.36 17.73 -2.53
C TRP A 157 4.65 17.06 -1.19
N VAL A 158 5.40 17.76 -0.33
CA VAL A 158 5.88 17.21 0.92
C VAL A 158 5.62 18.21 2.04
N LEU A 159 5.04 17.73 3.14
CA LEU A 159 4.95 18.46 4.40
C LEU A 159 5.94 17.85 5.39
N LEU A 160 6.98 18.61 5.71
CA LEU A 160 8.03 18.25 6.66
C LEU A 160 7.63 18.72 8.07
N GLN A 161 7.84 17.88 9.08
CA GLN A 161 7.85 18.31 10.48
C GLN A 161 9.26 18.76 10.90
N THR A 162 10.26 17.99 10.47
CA THR A 162 11.69 18.26 10.64
C THR A 162 12.41 17.88 9.35
N LYS A 163 13.74 18.11 9.26
CA LYS A 163 14.55 17.67 8.10
C LYS A 163 14.53 16.15 7.86
N GLU A 164 14.15 15.38 8.89
CA GLU A 164 14.17 13.91 8.86
C GLU A 164 12.76 13.31 8.97
N ARG A 165 11.75 14.09 9.36
CA ARG A 165 10.39 13.59 9.60
C ARG A 165 9.40 14.21 8.63
N TYR A 166 8.86 13.37 7.75
CA TYR A 166 7.79 13.72 6.80
C TYR A 166 6.42 13.47 7.41
N ILE A 167 5.55 14.47 7.49
CA ILE A 167 4.16 14.32 7.99
C ILE A 167 3.27 13.74 6.89
N PHE A 168 3.44 14.25 5.67
CA PHE A 168 2.61 13.91 4.55
C PHE A 168 3.41 14.05 3.26
N PHE A 169 3.29 13.08 2.37
CA PHE A 169 4.00 13.03 1.10
C PHE A 169 3.03 12.64 0.00
N VAL A 170 2.99 13.44 -1.07
CA VAL A 170 2.15 13.20 -2.24
C VAL A 170 3.00 13.20 -3.48
N LYS A 171 2.83 12.17 -4.31
CA LYS A 171 3.38 12.11 -5.65
C LYS A 171 2.24 12.25 -6.65
N PHE A 172 2.24 13.33 -7.41
CA PHE A 172 1.31 13.52 -8.52
C PHE A 172 1.91 12.90 -9.78
N MET A 173 1.07 12.26 -10.59
CA MET A 173 1.44 11.88 -11.96
C MET A 173 1.64 13.14 -12.81
N GLU A 174 2.36 13.01 -13.91
CA GLU A 174 2.69 14.12 -14.82
C GLU A 174 1.45 14.84 -15.35
N ASP A 175 0.41 14.10 -15.70
CA ASP A 175 -0.88 14.61 -16.18
C ASP A 175 -1.76 15.23 -15.08
N GLN A 176 -1.35 15.12 -13.80
CA GLN A 176 -2.07 15.54 -12.60
C GLN A 176 -3.48 14.94 -12.45
N ARG A 177 -3.84 13.92 -13.23
CA ARG A 177 -5.14 13.23 -13.17
C ARG A 177 -5.20 12.19 -12.06
N LEU A 178 -4.06 11.80 -11.52
CA LEU A 178 -3.91 10.84 -10.43
C LEU A 178 -2.77 11.27 -9.49
N SER A 179 -2.88 10.90 -8.23
CA SER A 179 -1.81 11.09 -7.25
C SER A 179 -1.74 9.93 -6.25
N PHE A 180 -0.55 9.70 -5.71
CA PHE A 180 -0.31 8.79 -4.60
C PHE A 180 -0.19 9.56 -3.31
N HIS A 181 -1.02 9.22 -2.32
CA HIS A 181 -1.03 9.86 -1.02
C HIS A 181 -0.40 8.91 0.00
N PHE A 182 0.80 9.25 0.47
CA PHE A 182 1.52 8.39 1.41
C PHE A 182 1.08 8.69 2.83
N ILE A 183 0.62 7.65 3.51
CA ILE A 183 0.00 7.74 4.83
C ILE A 183 0.83 6.91 5.80
N ASP A 184 1.25 7.55 6.89
CA ASP A 184 1.80 6.85 8.04
C ASP A 184 0.67 6.40 8.97
N SER A 185 0.37 5.11 8.94
CA SER A 185 -0.65 4.51 9.80
C SER A 185 -0.32 4.56 11.29
N PHE A 186 0.96 4.76 11.68
CA PHE A 186 1.34 4.86 13.09
C PHE A 186 0.73 6.10 13.77
N ASN A 187 0.44 7.16 13.02
CA ASN A 187 -0.23 8.36 13.54
C ASN A 187 -1.69 8.10 13.96
N VAL A 188 -2.31 7.02 13.45
CA VAL A 188 -3.68 6.60 13.81
C VAL A 188 -3.65 5.40 14.75
N MET A 189 -2.73 4.46 14.51
CA MET A 189 -2.56 3.22 15.26
C MET A 189 -1.17 3.20 15.90
N ALA A 190 -1.00 3.97 16.98
CA ALA A 190 0.26 4.16 17.69
C ALA A 190 0.66 2.93 18.54
N SER A 191 0.84 1.78 17.90
CA SER A 191 1.29 0.54 18.50
C SER A 191 2.19 -0.20 17.52
N SER A 192 3.05 -1.10 18.02
CA SER A 192 3.94 -1.86 17.15
C SER A 192 3.17 -2.81 16.23
N LEU A 193 3.72 -3.11 15.05
CA LEU A 193 3.16 -4.12 14.15
C LEU A 193 2.99 -5.49 14.83
N ASP A 194 3.89 -5.87 15.75
CA ASP A 194 3.78 -7.12 16.51
C ASP A 194 2.52 -7.14 17.40
N ASN A 195 2.23 -6.03 18.08
CA ASN A 195 1.00 -5.90 18.87
C ASN A 195 -0.25 -5.86 18.00
N LEU A 196 -0.20 -5.12 16.88
CA LEU A 196 -1.33 -5.04 15.94
C LEU A 196 -1.64 -6.41 15.32
N ALA A 197 -0.61 -7.14 14.88
CA ALA A 197 -0.76 -8.46 14.28
C ALA A 197 -1.32 -9.50 15.26
N LYS A 198 -0.93 -9.45 16.55
CA LYS A 198 -1.47 -10.32 17.61
C LYS A 198 -2.97 -10.11 17.85
N ASN A 199 -3.46 -8.89 17.65
CA ASN A 199 -4.88 -8.56 17.86
C ASN A 199 -5.78 -8.91 16.65
N LEU A 200 -5.21 -9.32 15.52
CA LEU A 200 -5.97 -9.73 14.34
C LEU A 200 -6.55 -11.14 14.51
N LYS A 201 -7.86 -11.22 14.74
CA LYS A 201 -8.61 -12.48 14.86
C LYS A 201 -8.71 -13.25 13.54
N GLN A 202 -8.84 -12.54 12.43
CA GLN A 202 -8.96 -13.12 11.09
C GLN A 202 -7.89 -12.55 10.17
N LYS A 203 -7.37 -13.41 9.28
CA LYS A 203 -6.25 -13.11 8.39
C LYS A 203 -6.57 -13.52 6.94
N PRO A 204 -7.72 -13.08 6.36
CA PRO A 204 -8.17 -13.56 5.05
C PRO A 204 -7.17 -13.24 3.93
N THR A 205 -6.55 -12.05 3.98
CA THR A 205 -5.53 -11.63 3.01
C THR A 205 -4.32 -12.56 3.00
N LEU A 206 -3.84 -13.00 4.17
CA LEU A 206 -2.69 -13.91 4.22
C LEU A 206 -3.04 -15.28 3.64
N ARG A 207 -4.23 -15.81 3.95
CA ARG A 207 -4.69 -17.08 3.36
C ARG A 207 -4.88 -16.98 1.85
N LYS A 208 -5.42 -15.86 1.36
CA LYS A 208 -5.57 -15.62 -0.07
C LYS A 208 -4.22 -15.58 -0.79
N VAL A 209 -3.24 -14.87 -0.24
CA VAL A 209 -1.94 -14.66 -0.89
C VAL A 209 -1.02 -15.88 -0.75
N PHE A 210 -1.01 -16.53 0.42
CA PHE A 210 -0.01 -17.54 0.80
C PHE A 210 -0.59 -18.93 1.01
N GLY A 211 -1.92 -19.12 0.97
CA GLY A 211 -2.58 -20.39 1.28
C GLY A 211 -2.34 -21.51 0.28
N GLN A 212 -1.85 -21.20 -0.92
CA GLN A 212 -1.41 -22.22 -1.88
C GLN A 212 -0.02 -22.76 -1.55
N ASP A 213 0.87 -21.91 -1.03
CA ASP A 213 2.28 -22.23 -0.79
C ASP A 213 2.56 -22.70 0.65
N TYR A 214 1.68 -22.34 1.58
CA TYR A 214 1.90 -22.52 3.01
C TYR A 214 0.68 -23.07 3.73
N ASP A 215 0.93 -23.95 4.71
CA ASP A 215 -0.09 -24.44 5.63
C ASP A 215 -0.48 -23.40 6.70
N ASP A 216 -1.55 -23.70 7.45
CA ASP A 216 -2.08 -22.82 8.49
C ASP A 216 -1.06 -22.47 9.59
N ALA A 217 -0.18 -23.40 9.95
CA ALA A 217 0.83 -23.18 10.97
C ALA A 217 1.92 -22.23 10.44
N GLN A 218 2.33 -22.39 9.18
CA GLN A 218 3.27 -21.53 8.49
C GLN A 218 2.70 -20.12 8.26
N ILE A 219 1.42 -20.01 7.91
CA ILE A 219 0.74 -18.71 7.80
C ILE A 219 0.68 -18.00 9.16
N ASP A 220 0.46 -18.73 10.25
CA ASP A 220 0.50 -18.11 11.58
C ASP A 220 1.89 -17.57 11.93
N LEU A 221 2.96 -18.24 11.46
CA LEU A 221 4.34 -17.74 11.62
C LEU A 221 4.57 -16.40 10.90
N LEU A 222 3.92 -16.15 9.75
CA LEU A 222 4.04 -14.88 9.02
C LEU A 222 3.56 -13.67 9.84
N THR A 223 2.72 -13.89 10.86
CA THR A 223 2.21 -12.82 11.72
C THR A 223 3.07 -12.51 12.93
N LYS A 224 4.13 -13.29 13.16
CA LYS A 224 5.03 -13.11 14.29
C LYS A 224 6.21 -12.26 13.86
N LYS A 225 6.74 -11.46 14.78
CA LYS A 225 8.00 -10.75 14.57
C LYS A 225 9.12 -11.77 14.31
N GLY A 226 9.63 -11.78 13.07
CA GLY A 226 10.77 -12.60 12.67
C GLY A 226 12.10 -12.01 13.16
N VAL A 227 13.13 -12.86 13.26
CA VAL A 227 14.51 -12.41 13.45
C VAL A 227 15.14 -12.28 12.08
N PHE A 228 15.57 -11.07 11.72
CA PHE A 228 16.32 -10.86 10.49
C PHE A 228 17.80 -11.23 10.72
N PRO A 229 18.36 -12.17 9.96
CA PRO A 229 19.71 -12.66 10.19
C PRO A 229 20.76 -11.70 9.57
N TYR A 230 20.99 -10.55 10.22
CA TYR A 230 21.91 -9.51 9.73
C TYR A 230 23.32 -10.05 9.39
N ASP A 231 23.84 -10.96 10.21
CA ASP A 231 25.17 -11.57 10.00
C ASP A 231 25.24 -12.32 8.65
N PHE A 232 24.17 -13.00 8.26
CA PHE A 232 24.13 -13.77 6.99
C PHE A 232 24.01 -12.87 5.78
N THR A 233 23.43 -11.68 5.92
CA THR A 233 23.35 -10.69 4.84
C THR A 233 24.61 -9.83 4.73
N ALA A 234 25.40 -9.73 5.81
CA ALA A 234 26.64 -8.97 5.83
C ALA A 234 27.88 -9.78 5.37
N LEU A 235 27.87 -11.11 5.56
CA LEU A 235 29.03 -11.97 5.31
C LEU A 235 29.14 -12.56 3.89
N SER A 236 28.20 -12.28 2.98
CA SER A 236 28.34 -12.77 1.60
C SER A 236 27.45 -12.02 0.61
N ARG A 237 28.09 -11.25 -0.29
CA ARG A 237 27.58 -10.92 -1.65
C ARG A 237 27.55 -12.16 -2.58
N THR A 238 27.42 -13.35 -2.02
CA THR A 238 27.24 -14.60 -2.76
C THR A 238 25.87 -15.15 -2.40
N ALA A 239 25.11 -15.52 -3.43
CA ALA A 239 23.72 -15.94 -3.38
C ALA A 239 23.46 -17.01 -2.31
N ILE A 240 22.94 -16.60 -1.15
CA ILE A 240 22.41 -17.53 -0.15
C ILE A 240 20.89 -17.39 -0.18
N PHE A 241 20.22 -18.41 -0.70
CA PHE A 241 18.77 -18.56 -0.57
C PHE A 241 18.41 -18.59 0.92
N LEU A 242 17.54 -17.67 1.36
CA LEU A 242 16.94 -17.77 2.68
C LEU A 242 16.19 -19.12 2.76
N PRO A 243 16.43 -19.94 3.80
CA PRO A 243 15.79 -21.24 3.91
C PRO A 243 14.26 -21.08 4.01
N LYS A 244 13.52 -22.06 3.49
CA LYS A 244 12.05 -22.15 3.67
C LYS A 244 11.70 -21.95 5.15
N ILE A 245 10.58 -21.28 5.44
CA ILE A 245 10.10 -20.93 6.80
C ILE A 245 10.17 -22.13 7.76
N THR A 246 9.98 -23.36 7.27
CA THR A 246 10.10 -24.61 8.03
C THR A 246 11.45 -24.80 8.74
N ARG A 247 12.52 -24.13 8.30
CA ARG A 247 13.87 -24.23 8.85
C ARG A 247 14.27 -23.09 9.78
N MET A 248 13.46 -22.04 9.95
CA MET A 248 13.73 -20.98 10.93
C MET A 248 13.32 -21.44 12.34
N ARG A 249 14.03 -22.44 12.89
CA ARG A 249 13.90 -22.81 14.30
C ARG A 249 14.66 -21.80 15.16
N ARG A 250 14.00 -21.33 16.23
CA ARG A 250 14.57 -20.45 17.27
C ARG A 250 15.92 -20.99 17.75
N LYS A 251 17.01 -20.28 17.45
CA LYS A 251 18.23 -20.38 18.28
C LYS A 251 18.12 -19.40 19.43
N CYS A 252 17.29 -19.76 20.40
CA CYS A 252 17.45 -19.41 21.82
C CYS A 252 17.22 -20.76 22.51
N VAL A 253 18.17 -21.38 23.20
CA VAL A 253 18.76 -20.96 24.48
C VAL A 253 20.12 -21.66 24.63
N THR A 254 21.21 -20.93 24.84
CA THR A 254 22.35 -21.48 25.61
C THR A 254 22.12 -21.05 27.06
N PRO A 255 22.02 -21.97 28.03
CA PRO A 255 21.95 -21.59 29.43
C PRO A 255 23.30 -20.98 29.84
N LEU A 256 23.25 -19.78 30.41
CA LEU A 256 24.33 -19.23 31.21
C LEU A 256 24.72 -20.26 32.27
N LYS A 257 25.95 -20.77 32.20
CA LYS A 257 26.57 -21.48 33.32
C LYS A 257 26.70 -20.48 34.48
N SER A 258 26.09 -20.80 35.61
CA SER A 258 26.34 -20.15 36.89
C SER A 258 27.78 -20.42 37.35
N PRO A 259 28.50 -19.42 37.88
CA PRO A 259 29.82 -19.64 38.46
C PRO A 259 29.69 -20.23 39.87
N ILE A 260 30.36 -21.35 40.10
CA ILE A 260 31.01 -21.71 41.37
C ILE A 260 32.48 -21.93 41.01
#